data_AF-G5S1V8-F1
#
_entry.id   AF-G5S1V8-F1
#
_cell.length_a   1.000
_cell.length_b   1.000
_cell.length_c   1.000
_cell.angle_alpha   90.00
_cell.angle_beta   90.00
_cell.angle_gamma   90.00
#
_symmetry.space_group_name_H-M   'P 1'
#
loop_
_entity.id
_entity.type
_entity.pdbx_description
1 polymer ?
#
loop_
_entity_poly.entity_id
_entity_poly.type
_entity_poly.pdbx_seq_one_letter_code
_entity_poly.pdbx_strand_id
1 'polypeptide(L)' 'MRYAIMVTGPAYGTQQASSALQFAHALLNEGHELASVFFYREGVYNANLLTSPAARYLY' A
#
# COMPACT_ATOMS: atom_id res chain seq x y z
N MET A 1 17.89 8.58 1.04
CA MET A 1 16.97 9.67 1.47
C MET A 1 15.95 9.12 2.46
N ARG A 2 15.16 9.99 3.12
CA ARG A 2 14.13 9.60 4.07
C ARG A 2 12.74 9.95 3.51
N TYR A 3 11.86 8.96 3.43
CA TYR A 3 10.54 9.07 2.80
C TYR A 3 9.41 8.88 3.80
N ALA A 4 8.29 9.55 3.52
CA ALA A 4 6.99 9.26 4.12
C ALA A 4 5.97 9.07 2.98
N ILE A 5 5.15 8.02 3.06
CA ILE A 5 4.17 7.68 2.02
C ILE A 5 2.76 7.96 2.55
N MET A 6 1.92 8.63 1.74
CA MET A 6 0.51 8.83 2.02
C MET A 6 -0.33 7.95 1.10
N VAL A 7 -1.17 7.08 1.68
CA VAL A 7 -2.07 6.20 0.94
C VAL A 7 -3.50 6.67 1.16
N THR A 8 -4.18 7.05 0.08
CA THR A 8 -5.56 7.57 0.14
C THR A 8 -6.62 6.67 -0.48
N GLY A 9 -6.21 5.64 -1.22
CA GLY A 9 -7.10 4.66 -1.84
C GLY A 9 -7.22 3.36 -1.06
N PRO A 10 -8.33 2.63 -1.20
CA PRO A 10 -8.59 1.37 -0.49
C PRO A 10 -7.63 0.26 -0.94
N ALA A 11 -7.53 -0.81 -0.13
CA ALA A 11 -6.75 -2.01 -0.43
C ALA A 11 -7.20 -2.72 -1.72
N TYR A 12 -8.48 -2.65 -2.03
CA TYR A 12 -9.09 -3.23 -3.23
C TYR A 12 -9.97 -2.19 -3.94
N GLY A 13 -10.05 -2.28 -5.27
CA GLY A 13 -10.89 -1.42 -6.11
C GLY A 13 -10.14 -0.31 -6.86
N THR A 14 -8.96 0.11 -6.38
CA THR A 14 -8.08 1.05 -7.11
C THR A 14 -6.62 0.61 -7.05
N GLN A 15 -5.78 1.13 -7.95
CA GLN A 15 -4.35 0.80 -7.99
C GLN A 15 -3.52 1.56 -6.94
N GLN A 16 -4.08 2.55 -6.23
CA GLN A 16 -3.32 3.46 -5.39
C GLN A 16 -2.52 2.74 -4.29
N ALA A 17 -3.16 1.85 -3.54
CA ALA A 17 -2.50 1.08 -2.47
C ALA A 17 -1.42 0.15 -3.03
N SER A 18 -1.71 -0.55 -4.14
CA SER A 18 -0.76 -1.44 -4.79
C SER A 18 0.48 -0.71 -5.34
N SER A 19 0.31 0.47 -5.92
CA SER A 19 1.42 1.30 -6.38
C SER A 19 2.26 1.84 -5.21
N ALA A 20 1.62 2.27 -4.13
CA ALA A 20 2.32 2.72 -2.92
C ALA A 20 3.16 1.59 -2.30
N LEU A 21 2.65 0.37 -2.28
CA LEU A 21 3.39 -0.82 -1.81
C LEU A 21 4.60 -1.12 -2.70
N GLN A 22 4.43 -1.12 -4.03
CA GLN A 22 5.55 -1.35 -4.96
C GLN A 22 6.63 -0.27 -4.83
N PHE A 23 6.22 0.99 -4.68
CA PHE A 23 7.16 2.10 -4.45
C PHE A 23 7.90 1.96 -3.11
N ALA A 24 7.21 1.58 -2.03
CA ALA A 24 7.83 1.30 -0.75
C ALA A 24 8.90 0.20 -0.83
N HIS A 25 8.63 -0.86 -1.59
CA HIS A 25 9.64 -1.90 -1.82
C HIS A 25 10.81 -1.39 -2.67
N ALA A 26 10.55 -0.66 -3.75
CA ALA A 26 11.60 -0.13 -4.62
C ALA A 26 12.56 0.81 -3.86
N LEU A 27 12.04 1.76 -3.08
CA LEU A 27 12.89 2.69 -2.34
C LEU A 27 13.72 1.98 -1.26
N LEU A 28 13.17 0.97 -0.59
CA LEU A 28 13.92 0.19 0.40
C LEU A 28 15.05 -0.60 -0.27
N ASN A 29 14.80 -1.17 -1.46
CA ASN A 29 15.80 -1.86 -2.25
C ASN A 29 16.91 -0.92 -2.76
N GLU A 30 16.61 0.36 -2.99
CA GLU A 30 17.59 1.40 -3.32
C GLU A 30 18.35 1.96 -2.09
N GLY A 31 18.15 1.38 -0.90
CA GLY A 31 18.84 1.78 0.33
C GLY A 31 18.32 3.10 0.92
N HIS A 32 17.08 3.49 0.59
CA HIS A 32 16.42 4.62 1.23
C HIS A 32 15.68 4.20 2.51
N GLU A 33 15.43 5.16 3.39
CA GLU A 33 14.69 4.95 4.63
C GLU A 33 13.21 5.28 4.42
N LEU A 34 12.31 4.37 4.78
CA LEU A 34 10.88 4.64 4.91
C LEU A 34 10.53 4.97 6.37
N ALA A 35 10.36 6.25 6.68
CA ALA A 35 10.06 6.71 8.03
C ALA A 35 8.64 6.34 8.49
N SER A 36 7.66 6.42 7.59
CA SER A 36 6.26 6.15 7.91
C SER A 36 5.38 5.95 6.68
N VAL A 37 4.30 5.20 6.86
CA VAL A 37 3.17 5.13 5.92
C VAL A 37 1.92 5.65 6.62
N PHE A 38 1.28 6.67 6.05
CA PHE A 38 0.08 7.29 6.60
C PHE A 38 -1.14 6.95 5.73
N PHE A 39 -2.12 6.31 6.34
CA PHE A 39 -3.39 5.96 5.71
C PHE A 39 -4.44 7.04 6.00
N TYR A 40 -5.09 7.57 4.96
CA TYR A 40 -6.13 8.61 5.09
C TYR A 40 -7.24 8.39 4.07
N ARG A 41 -8.43 8.97 4.28
CA ARG A 41 -9.63 8.71 3.45
C ARG A 41 -9.90 7.20 3.32
N GLU A 42 -10.15 6.71 2.11
CA GLU A 42 -10.35 5.28 1.84
C GLU A 42 -9.08 4.45 2.08
N GLY A 43 -7.93 5.11 2.20
CA GLY A 43 -6.66 4.49 2.62
C GLY A 43 -6.74 3.74 3.94
N VAL A 44 -7.62 4.15 4.87
CA VAL A 44 -7.75 3.47 6.18
C VAL A 44 -8.20 2.01 6.03
N TYR A 45 -8.87 1.64 4.93
CA TYR A 45 -9.29 0.27 4.68
C TYR A 45 -8.10 -0.70 4.47
N ASN A 46 -6.89 -0.21 4.22
CA ASN A 46 -5.68 -1.04 4.15
C ASN A 46 -5.30 -1.67 5.50
N ALA A 47 -5.78 -1.11 6.61
CA ALA A 47 -5.54 -1.66 7.95
C ALA A 47 -6.62 -2.67 8.40
N ASN A 48 -7.58 -3.00 7.53
CA ASN A 48 -8.65 -3.92 7.87
C ASN A 48 -8.17 -5.39 7.80
N LEU A 49 -7.97 -6.02 8.96
CA LEU A 49 -7.54 -7.42 9.11
C LEU A 49 -8.58 -8.44 8.61
N LEU A 50 -9.85 -8.03 8.47
CA LEU A 50 -10.92 -8.89 7.95
C LEU A 50 -11.04 -8.82 6.43
N THR A 51 -10.16 -8.07 5.76
CA THR A 51 -10.12 -8.00 4.30
C THR A 51 -9.75 -9.38 3.75
N SER A 52 -10.73 -10.07 3.17
CA SER A 52 -10.49 -11.28 2.39
C SER A 52 -10.21 -10.89 0.94
N PRO A 53 -9.02 -11.17 0.39
CA PRO A 53 -8.77 -11.04 -1.03
C PRO A 53 -9.84 -11.80 -1.83
N ALA A 54 -10.29 -11.22 -2.93
CA ALA A 54 -11.01 -12.03 -3.92
C ALA A 54 -10.05 -13.10 -4.44
N ALA A 55 -10.42 -14.38 -4.29
CA ALA A 55 -9.63 -15.49 -4.82
C ALA A 55 -9.64 -15.40 -6.35
N ARG A 56 -8.47 -15.14 -6.95
CA ARG A 56 -8.31 -15.27 -8.39
C ARG A 56 -8.28 -16.77 -8.73
N TYR A 57 -9.41 -17.32 -9.16
CA TYR A 57 -9.42 -18.64 -9.77
C TYR A 57 -8.58 -18.58 -11.06
N LEU A 58 -7.45 -19.28 -11.07
CA LEU A 58 -6.66 -19.50 -12.28
C LEU A 58 -7.20 -20.77 -12.96
N TYR A 59 -7.66 -20.63 -14.20
CA TYR A 59 -7.79 -21.74 -15.16
C TYR A 59 -6.51 -21.84 -15.98
#